data_AF-A0A6A4CAH2-F1
#
_entry.id   AF-A0A6A4CAH2-F1
#
_cell.length_a   1.000
_cell.length_b   1.000
_cell.length_c   1.000
_cell.angle_alpha   90.00
_cell.angle_beta   90.00
_cell.angle_gamma   90.00
#
_symmetry.space_group_name_H-M   'P 1'
#
loop_
_entity.id
_entity.type
_entity.pdbx_description
1 polymer ?
#
loop_
_entity_poly.entity_id
_entity_poly.type
_entity_poly.pdbx_seq_one_letter_code
_entity_poly.pdbx_strand_id
1 'polypeptide(L)'
;MTSMLFRAASATLVARRITDVAHQEASADADTTATAGSGSDSGVSDVMKAIHYGAIVLLIVMSAISSGLTLGLMSLDKVSLDVIIRAGDRPGATKDEMRKAKAARRILPVRADSNLLLTTLVLTTVAVNSLLSILMADLTSGLVGFFVSTILILICGEIIPQSLCSRHALSIGSALVPVVRVLRLLLYIFAKPVSFVLDKTVGEDVGTIFTKRELQKLVEIHVRQKIMHPEEGYIVRGAMSYKRKAVSDIMIPAEKLFSLPISFTTLRFVGHAVCCTCISRFCCWYP
;
A
#
# COMPACT_ATOMS: atom_id res chain seq x y z
N MET A 1 -25.32 27.26 -8.12
CA MET A 1 -24.44 28.02 -9.05
C MET A 1 -23.33 28.82 -8.35
N THR A 2 -23.38 29.00 -7.03
CA THR A 2 -22.39 29.77 -6.24
C THR A 2 -21.13 29.00 -5.83
N SER A 3 -21.14 27.65 -5.83
CA SER A 3 -19.99 26.82 -5.44
C SER A 3 -18.93 26.64 -6.55
N MET A 4 -19.30 26.81 -7.83
CA MET A 4 -18.36 26.70 -8.95
C MET A 4 -17.55 27.98 -9.16
N LEU A 5 -18.15 29.15 -8.91
CA LEU A 5 -17.46 30.44 -9.01
C LEU A 5 -16.37 30.60 -7.91
N PHE A 6 -16.60 30.07 -6.71
CA PHE A 6 -15.61 30.12 -5.63
C PHE A 6 -14.38 29.23 -5.89
N ARG A 7 -14.59 28.07 -6.54
CA ARG A 7 -13.49 27.16 -6.93
C ARG A 7 -12.68 27.72 -8.11
N ALA A 8 -13.34 28.38 -9.07
CA ALA A 8 -12.66 29.04 -10.18
C ALA A 8 -11.80 30.23 -9.70
N ALA A 9 -12.34 31.08 -8.81
CA ALA A 9 -11.59 32.21 -8.25
C ALA A 9 -10.38 31.77 -7.41
N SER A 10 -10.50 30.67 -6.66
CA SER A 10 -9.39 30.10 -5.88
C SER A 10 -8.29 29.54 -6.79
N ALA A 11 -8.65 28.89 -7.91
CA ALA A 11 -7.67 28.37 -8.87
C ALA A 11 -6.91 29.50 -9.58
N THR A 12 -7.59 30.60 -9.95
CA THR A 12 -6.94 31.76 -10.57
C THR A 12 -6.04 32.53 -9.60
N LEU A 13 -6.40 32.61 -8.31
CA LEU A 13 -5.56 33.21 -7.26
C LEU A 13 -4.31 32.38 -6.97
N VAL A 14 -4.42 31.04 -6.97
CA VAL A 14 -3.28 30.15 -6.82
C VAL A 14 -2.37 30.23 -8.05
N ALA A 15 -2.94 30.25 -9.26
CA ALA A 15 -2.17 30.42 -10.49
C ALA A 15 -1.40 31.75 -10.51
N ARG A 16 -2.03 32.86 -10.12
CA ARG A 16 -1.36 34.17 -10.00
C ARG A 16 -0.24 34.16 -8.96
N ARG A 17 -0.45 33.55 -7.79
CA ARG A 17 0.62 33.41 -6.79
C ARG A 17 1.81 32.60 -7.30
N ILE A 18 1.57 31.58 -8.12
CA ILE A 18 2.64 30.79 -8.75
C ILE A 18 3.40 31.66 -9.77
N THR A 19 2.71 32.50 -10.53
CA THR A 19 3.35 33.43 -11.48
C THR A 19 4.10 34.56 -10.78
N ASP A 20 3.58 35.06 -9.65
CA ASP A 20 4.23 36.12 -8.86
C ASP A 20 5.48 35.59 -8.15
N VAL A 21 5.45 34.34 -7.64
CA VAL A 21 6.65 33.66 -7.10
C VAL A 21 7.68 33.43 -8.21
N ALA A 22 7.24 33.03 -9.42
CA ALA A 22 8.12 32.88 -10.57
C ALA A 22 8.78 34.21 -11.02
N HIS A 23 8.05 35.33 -10.92
CA HIS A 23 8.62 36.66 -11.20
C HIS A 23 9.54 37.17 -10.10
N GLN A 24 9.30 36.75 -8.85
CA GLN A 24 10.12 37.14 -7.70
C GLN A 24 11.45 36.37 -7.67
N GLU A 25 11.48 35.14 -8.17
CA GLU A 25 12.74 34.40 -8.46
C GLU A 25 13.46 35.03 -9.67
N ALA A 26 12.75 35.41 -10.73
CA ALA A 26 13.34 36.05 -11.91
C ALA A 26 13.99 37.43 -11.64
N SER A 27 13.66 38.10 -10.54
CA SER A 27 14.23 39.41 -10.17
C SER A 27 15.39 39.33 -9.19
N ALA A 28 15.61 38.18 -8.54
CA ALA A 28 16.84 37.91 -7.79
C ALA A 28 18.02 37.53 -8.74
N ASP A 29 17.71 37.05 -9.94
CA ASP A 29 18.68 36.57 -10.94
C ASP A 29 19.31 37.66 -11.83
N ALA A 30 19.01 38.95 -11.60
CA ALA A 30 19.67 40.03 -12.33
C ALA A 30 21.11 40.31 -11.87
N ASP A 31 21.53 39.81 -10.70
CA ASP A 31 22.75 40.29 -10.04
C ASP A 31 23.97 39.37 -10.11
N THR A 32 23.86 38.14 -10.64
CA THR A 32 25.01 37.22 -10.63
C THR A 32 25.27 36.55 -11.97
N THR A 33 25.17 37.33 -13.04
CA THR A 33 25.98 37.07 -14.24
C THR A 33 27.34 37.75 -14.07
N ALA A 34 28.22 37.18 -13.26
CA ALA A 34 29.61 37.62 -13.22
C ALA A 34 30.54 36.48 -12.77
N THR A 35 31.62 36.32 -13.55
CA THR A 35 32.83 35.51 -13.31
C THR A 35 32.69 33.97 -13.41
N ALA A 36 33.47 33.25 -14.21
CA ALA A 36 34.61 33.61 -15.04
C ALA A 36 34.92 32.47 -16.02
N GLY A 37 35.43 32.81 -17.20
CA GLY A 37 36.14 31.87 -18.06
C GLY A 37 37.64 31.80 -17.75
N SER A 38 38.32 30.96 -18.55
CA SER A 38 39.77 30.92 -18.86
C SER A 38 40.71 30.14 -17.94
N GLY A 39 41.12 28.95 -18.44
CA GLY A 39 42.52 28.56 -18.67
C GLY A 39 43.54 28.53 -17.51
N SER A 40 43.83 27.32 -17.01
CA SER A 40 45.19 26.82 -16.71
C SER A 40 45.25 25.33 -16.26
N ASP A 41 44.11 24.66 -16.13
CA ASP A 41 43.95 23.61 -15.12
C ASP A 41 43.13 22.40 -15.62
N SER A 42 43.59 21.73 -16.68
CA SER A 42 42.84 20.65 -17.34
C SER A 42 42.65 19.42 -16.45
N GLY A 43 43.60 19.09 -15.57
CA GLY A 43 43.50 17.93 -14.68
C GLY A 43 42.53 18.09 -13.51
N VAL A 44 42.48 19.26 -12.86
CA VAL A 44 41.62 19.50 -11.70
C VAL A 44 40.18 19.85 -12.14
N SER A 45 40.01 20.52 -13.28
CA SER A 45 38.68 20.81 -13.85
C SER A 45 37.91 19.54 -14.23
N ASP A 46 38.59 18.53 -14.79
CA ASP A 46 37.94 17.27 -15.17
C ASP A 46 37.60 16.41 -13.96
N VAL A 47 38.44 16.42 -12.92
CA VAL A 47 38.14 15.77 -11.63
C VAL A 47 36.94 16.43 -10.94
N MET A 48 36.86 17.76 -10.93
CA MET A 48 35.75 18.50 -10.35
C MET A 48 34.43 18.23 -11.10
N LYS A 49 34.47 18.19 -12.43
CA LYS A 49 33.31 17.81 -13.26
C LYS A 49 32.90 16.36 -13.03
N ALA A 50 33.85 15.43 -12.96
CA ALA A 50 33.57 14.02 -12.69
C ALA A 50 32.91 13.83 -11.31
N ILE A 51 33.35 14.58 -10.29
CA ILE A 51 32.73 14.59 -8.96
C ILE A 51 31.30 15.14 -9.03
N HIS A 52 31.07 16.24 -9.76
CA HIS A 52 29.73 16.82 -9.93
C HIS A 52 28.77 15.88 -10.65
N TYR A 53 29.18 15.29 -11.79
CA TYR A 53 28.36 14.30 -12.50
C TYR A 53 28.13 13.03 -11.67
N GLY A 54 29.14 12.58 -10.91
CA GLY A 54 29.00 11.47 -9.98
C GLY A 54 27.98 11.77 -8.87
N ALA A 55 28.01 12.98 -8.31
CA ALA A 55 27.04 13.42 -7.31
C ALA A 55 25.61 13.45 -7.88
N ILE A 56 25.42 13.96 -9.11
CA ILE A 56 24.13 13.96 -9.79
C ILE A 56 23.58 12.54 -9.96
N VAL A 57 24.39 11.60 -10.45
CA VAL A 57 23.97 10.20 -10.63
C VAL A 57 23.60 9.57 -9.28
N LEU A 58 24.41 9.81 -8.24
CA LEU A 58 24.13 9.32 -6.89
C LEU A 58 22.83 9.90 -6.33
N LEU A 59 22.58 11.19 -6.52
CA LEU A 59 21.36 11.87 -6.09
C LEU A 59 20.13 11.31 -6.81
N ILE A 60 20.22 11.07 -8.13
CA ILE A 60 19.12 10.44 -8.89
C ILE A 60 18.80 9.05 -8.32
N VAL A 61 19.82 8.23 -8.04
CA VAL A 61 19.62 6.89 -7.46
C VAL A 61 19.00 6.98 -6.06
N MET A 62 19.47 7.89 -5.21
CA MET A 62 18.91 8.09 -3.87
C MET A 62 17.46 8.57 -3.91
N SER A 63 17.13 9.49 -4.82
CA SER A 63 15.74 9.94 -5.04
C SER A 63 14.87 8.78 -5.51
N ALA A 64 15.32 8.03 -6.51
CA ALA A 64 14.65 6.86 -7.05
C ALA A 64 14.34 5.82 -5.98
N ILE A 65 15.32 5.49 -5.15
CA ILE A 65 15.16 4.56 -4.04
C ILE A 65 14.13 5.09 -3.04
N SER A 66 14.24 6.35 -2.60
CA SER A 66 13.34 6.90 -1.59
C SER A 66 11.90 7.01 -2.08
N SER A 67 11.70 7.50 -3.30
CA SER A 67 10.37 7.64 -3.93
C SER A 67 9.73 6.27 -4.18
N GLY A 68 10.49 5.33 -4.76
CA GLY A 68 10.00 3.99 -5.02
C GLY A 68 9.66 3.22 -3.74
N LEU A 69 10.49 3.35 -2.71
CA LEU A 69 10.30 2.69 -1.44
C LEU A 69 9.15 3.28 -0.63
N THR A 70 8.85 4.57 -0.80
CA THR A 70 7.65 5.20 -0.23
C THR A 70 6.41 4.45 -0.72
N LEU A 71 6.22 4.33 -2.04
CA LEU A 71 5.08 3.60 -2.60
C LEU A 71 5.12 2.10 -2.25
N GLY A 72 6.29 1.47 -2.39
CA GLY A 72 6.47 0.05 -2.17
C GLY A 72 6.17 -0.38 -0.72
N LEU A 73 6.76 0.30 0.26
CA LEU A 73 6.52 -0.02 1.68
C LEU A 73 5.12 0.41 2.13
N MET A 74 4.58 1.51 1.61
CA MET A 74 3.22 1.95 1.95
C MET A 74 2.16 0.98 1.44
N SER A 75 2.39 0.37 0.28
CA SER A 75 1.52 -0.67 -0.30
C SER A 75 1.50 -1.97 0.53
N LEU A 76 2.52 -2.22 1.35
CA LEU A 76 2.56 -3.36 2.26
C LEU A 76 1.82 -3.05 3.56
N ASP A 77 0.65 -3.66 3.71
CA ASP A 77 -0.17 -3.59 4.92
C ASP A 77 0.41 -4.43 6.07
N LYS A 78 0.29 -3.93 7.31
CA LYS A 78 0.82 -4.59 8.52
C LYS A 78 0.17 -5.96 8.75
N VAL A 79 -1.13 -6.08 8.54
CA VAL A 79 -1.89 -7.33 8.72
C VAL A 79 -1.48 -8.35 7.67
N SER A 80 -1.34 -7.91 6.42
CA SER A 80 -0.90 -8.78 5.32
C SER A 80 0.53 -9.28 5.54
N LEU A 81 1.41 -8.43 6.07
CA LEU A 81 2.78 -8.81 6.41
C LEU A 81 2.81 -9.84 7.56
N ASP A 82 1.98 -9.67 8.58
CA ASP A 82 1.84 -10.63 9.69
C ASP A 82 1.30 -11.99 9.21
N VAL A 83 0.33 -11.99 8.30
CA VAL A 83 -0.19 -13.22 7.67
C VAL A 83 0.91 -13.95 6.91
N ILE A 84 1.76 -13.24 6.15
CA ILE A 84 2.88 -13.83 5.40
C ILE A 84 3.91 -14.46 6.35
N ILE A 85 4.22 -13.80 7.47
CA ILE A 85 5.14 -14.34 8.49
C ILE A 85 4.58 -15.63 9.08
N ARG A 86 3.33 -15.60 9.55
CA ARG A 86 2.66 -16.76 10.13
C ARG A 86 2.48 -17.91 9.15
N ALA A 87 2.29 -17.62 7.86
CA ALA A 87 2.21 -18.64 6.81
C ALA A 87 3.54 -19.39 6.65
N GLY A 88 4.66 -18.68 6.68
CA GLY A 88 6.00 -19.28 6.56
C GLY A 88 6.49 -20.02 7.81
N ASP A 89 5.92 -19.74 8.99
CA ASP A 89 6.24 -20.42 10.26
C ASP A 89 5.50 -21.77 10.43
N ARG A 90 4.59 -22.14 9.51
CA ARG A 90 3.84 -23.39 9.61
C ARG A 90 4.72 -24.62 9.33
N PRO A 91 4.56 -25.72 10.09
CA PRO A 91 5.23 -26.98 9.79
C PRO A 91 4.69 -27.52 8.45
N GLY A 92 5.55 -27.54 7.43
CA GLY A 92 5.19 -27.91 6.05
C GLY A 92 5.20 -26.75 5.04
N ALA A 93 5.60 -25.54 5.44
CA ALA A 93 5.70 -24.40 4.54
C ALA A 93 6.70 -24.63 3.39
N THR A 94 6.36 -24.13 2.21
CA THR A 94 7.22 -24.21 1.02
C THR A 94 8.46 -23.32 1.20
N LYS A 95 9.60 -23.68 0.59
CA LYS A 95 10.83 -22.86 0.63
C LYS A 95 10.60 -21.38 0.25
N ASP A 96 9.68 -21.13 -0.68
CA ASP A 96 9.32 -19.77 -1.12
C ASP A 96 8.54 -19.00 -0.06
N GLU A 97 7.65 -19.66 0.68
CA GLU A 97 6.91 -19.05 1.79
C GLU A 97 7.85 -18.66 2.93
N MET A 98 8.82 -19.53 3.24
CA MET A 98 9.87 -19.22 4.23
C MET A 98 10.72 -18.01 3.82
N ARG A 99 11.09 -17.89 2.54
CA ARG A 99 11.82 -16.72 2.02
C ARG A 99 11.00 -15.44 2.16
N LYS A 100 9.71 -15.48 1.78
CA LYS A 100 8.78 -14.34 1.91
C LYS A 100 8.57 -13.96 3.37
N ALA A 101 8.42 -14.92 4.28
CA ALA A 101 8.30 -14.67 5.71
C ALA A 101 9.55 -13.98 6.29
N LYS A 102 10.75 -14.41 5.90
CA LYS A 102 12.01 -13.75 6.30
C LYS A 102 12.09 -12.31 5.81
N ALA A 103 11.67 -12.05 4.58
CA ALA A 103 11.60 -10.70 4.01
C ALA A 103 10.60 -9.82 4.77
N ALA A 104 9.39 -10.35 5.00
CA ALA A 104 8.31 -9.70 5.75
C ALA A 104 8.75 -9.31 7.17
N ARG A 105 9.41 -10.22 7.88
CA ARG A 105 9.90 -10.01 9.25
C ARG A 105 10.93 -8.87 9.36
N ARG A 106 11.71 -8.62 8.30
CA ARG A 106 12.66 -7.49 8.27
C ARG A 106 11.96 -6.15 8.07
N ILE A 107 10.87 -6.13 7.30
CA ILE A 107 10.13 -4.91 6.94
C ILE A 107 9.20 -4.48 8.08
N LEU A 108 8.57 -5.43 8.78
CA LEU A 108 7.58 -5.19 9.82
C LEU A 108 8.00 -4.11 10.86
N PRO A 109 9.20 -4.14 11.48
CA PRO A 109 9.57 -3.13 12.48
C PRO A 109 9.74 -1.73 11.87
N VAL A 110 10.10 -1.65 10.59
CA VAL A 110 10.24 -0.35 9.90
C VAL A 110 8.84 0.19 9.63
N ARG A 111 7.91 -0.67 9.20
CA ARG A 111 6.51 -0.34 8.92
C ARG A 111 5.66 -0.10 10.17
N ALA A 112 6.09 -0.56 11.36
CA ALA A 112 5.37 -0.36 12.61
C ALA A 112 5.07 1.13 12.84
N ASP A 113 6.08 1.99 12.66
CA ASP A 113 5.95 3.45 12.71
C ASP A 113 5.64 4.02 11.32
N SER A 114 4.41 3.81 10.82
CA SER A 114 4.01 4.20 9.47
C SER A 114 4.24 5.70 9.18
N ASN A 115 3.85 6.57 10.12
CA ASN A 115 3.94 8.02 9.92
C ASN A 115 5.40 8.49 9.94
N LEU A 116 6.23 7.98 10.86
CA LEU A 116 7.66 8.28 10.87
C LEU A 116 8.35 7.79 9.58
N LEU A 117 8.00 6.60 9.09
CA LEU A 117 8.51 6.08 7.82
C LEU A 117 8.10 6.96 6.64
N LEU A 118 6.82 7.32 6.56
CA LEU A 118 6.28 8.19 5.51
C LEU A 118 7.01 9.52 5.50
N THR A 119 7.08 10.20 6.64
CA THR A 119 7.72 11.50 6.77
C THR A 119 9.20 11.43 6.38
N THR A 120 9.94 10.42 6.85
CA THR A 120 11.37 10.28 6.55
C THR A 120 11.61 10.11 5.06
N LEU A 121 10.87 9.22 4.39
CA LEU A 121 11.08 8.94 2.97
C LEU A 121 10.61 10.11 2.09
N VAL A 122 9.46 10.72 2.40
CA VAL A 122 8.99 11.90 1.67
C VAL A 122 9.96 13.07 1.84
N LEU A 123 10.45 13.32 3.06
CA LEU A 123 11.43 14.37 3.33
C LEU A 123 12.75 14.11 2.57
N THR A 124 13.21 12.86 2.54
CA THR A 124 14.39 12.47 1.75
C THR A 124 14.17 12.74 0.27
N THR A 125 13.04 12.31 -0.29
CA THR A 125 12.72 12.49 -1.71
C THR A 125 12.66 13.97 -2.08
N VAL A 126 11.98 14.79 -1.27
CA VAL A 126 11.90 16.24 -1.51
C VAL A 126 13.29 16.88 -1.42
N ALA A 127 14.07 16.57 -0.38
CA ALA A 127 15.41 17.14 -0.19
C ALA A 127 16.36 16.78 -1.35
N VAL A 128 16.37 15.52 -1.78
CA VAL A 128 17.22 15.05 -2.88
C VAL A 128 16.76 15.65 -4.22
N ASN A 129 15.45 15.73 -4.47
CA ASN A 129 14.91 16.34 -5.69
C ASN A 129 15.23 17.83 -5.77
N SER A 130 15.08 18.58 -4.66
CA SER A 130 15.46 19.99 -4.61
C SER A 130 16.94 20.19 -4.88
N LEU A 131 17.81 19.41 -4.24
CA LEU A 131 19.26 19.49 -4.46
C LEU A 131 19.66 19.15 -5.89
N LEU A 132 19.06 18.10 -6.47
CA LEU A 132 19.29 17.70 -7.85
C LEU A 132 18.84 18.78 -8.85
N SER A 133 17.69 19.42 -8.60
CA SER A 133 17.17 20.46 -9.49
C SER A 133 18.02 21.73 -9.45
N ILE A 134 18.55 22.09 -8.28
CA ILE A 134 19.51 23.20 -8.13
C ILE A 134 20.79 22.88 -8.92
N LEU A 135 21.38 21.70 -8.71
CA LEU A 135 22.60 21.29 -9.42
C LEU A 135 22.42 21.20 -10.95
N MET A 136 21.23 20.85 -11.43
CA MET A 136 20.94 20.83 -12.88
C MET A 136 20.67 22.20 -13.48
N ALA A 137 20.07 23.11 -12.71
CA ALA A 137 19.87 24.49 -13.11
C ALA A 137 21.23 25.20 -13.30
N ASP A 138 22.20 24.91 -12.45
CA ASP A 138 23.56 25.47 -12.54
C ASP A 138 24.34 25.01 -13.78
N LEU A 139 24.01 23.84 -14.34
CA LEU A 139 24.72 23.25 -15.49
C LEU A 139 24.15 23.63 -16.86
N THR A 140 22.92 24.13 -16.90
CA THR A 140 22.18 24.38 -18.16
C THR A 140 21.71 25.84 -18.20
N SER A 141 21.31 26.33 -19.37
CA SER A 141 20.51 27.57 -19.44
C SER A 141 19.24 27.40 -18.58
N GLY A 142 19.07 28.23 -17.54
CA GLY A 142 18.15 27.99 -16.41
C GLY A 142 16.75 27.50 -16.79
N LEU A 143 16.12 28.08 -17.82
CA LEU A 143 14.81 27.62 -18.30
C LEU A 143 14.85 26.20 -18.89
N VAL A 144 15.85 25.90 -19.73
CA VAL A 144 16.02 24.58 -20.34
C VAL A 144 16.41 23.55 -19.27
N GLY A 145 17.28 23.94 -18.34
CA GLY A 145 17.69 23.12 -17.20
C GLY A 145 16.51 22.71 -16.33
N PHE A 146 15.59 23.65 -16.05
CA PHE A 146 14.37 23.38 -15.30
C PHE A 146 13.49 22.31 -15.99
N PHE A 147 13.18 22.48 -17.28
CA PHE A 147 12.34 21.51 -18.00
C PHE A 147 13.01 20.15 -18.13
N VAL A 148 14.30 20.11 -18.46
CA VAL A 148 15.06 18.86 -18.61
C VAL A 148 15.19 18.13 -17.26
N SER A 149 15.52 18.84 -16.19
CA SER A 149 15.59 18.30 -14.82
C SER A 149 14.25 17.72 -14.40
N THR A 150 13.16 18.45 -14.61
CA THR A 150 11.82 18.01 -14.22
C THR A 150 11.40 16.73 -14.93
N ILE A 151 11.61 16.64 -16.26
CA ILE A 151 11.26 15.43 -17.03
C ILE A 151 12.14 14.25 -16.61
N LEU A 152 13.44 14.49 -16.40
CA LEU A 152 14.39 13.45 -16.01
C LEU A 152 14.08 12.89 -14.61
N ILE A 153 13.81 13.77 -13.64
CA ILE A 153 13.43 13.39 -12.27
C ILE A 153 12.11 12.61 -12.28
N LEU A 154 11.10 13.11 -13.00
CA LEU A 154 9.79 12.47 -13.04
C LEU A 154 9.89 11.05 -13.60
N ILE A 155 10.54 10.87 -14.76
CA ILE A 155 10.58 9.57 -15.43
C ILE A 155 11.55 8.62 -14.72
N CYS A 156 12.81 9.05 -14.54
CA CYS A 156 13.87 8.19 -14.03
C CYS A 156 13.91 8.12 -12.50
N GLY A 157 13.55 9.20 -11.81
CA GLY A 157 13.56 9.31 -10.34
C GLY A 157 12.26 8.91 -9.67
N GLU A 158 11.12 8.94 -10.37
CA GLU A 158 9.82 8.66 -9.74
C GLU A 158 9.08 7.52 -10.42
N ILE A 159 8.64 7.68 -11.68
CA ILE A 159 7.71 6.74 -12.32
C ILE A 159 8.29 5.33 -12.45
N ILE A 160 9.49 5.21 -13.04
CA ILE A 160 10.15 3.91 -13.21
C ILE A 160 10.40 3.22 -11.86
N PRO A 161 11.10 3.84 -10.89
CA PRO A 161 11.39 3.18 -9.62
C PRO A 161 10.14 2.88 -8.78
N GLN A 162 9.13 3.75 -8.79
CA GLN A 162 7.85 3.49 -8.11
C GLN A 162 7.13 2.29 -8.71
N SER A 163 7.09 2.17 -10.04
CA SER A 163 6.43 1.03 -10.70
C SER A 163 7.11 -0.32 -10.37
N LEU A 164 8.45 -0.34 -10.31
CA LEU A 164 9.23 -1.52 -9.97
C LEU A 164 9.07 -1.89 -8.49
N CYS A 165 9.15 -0.90 -7.60
CA CYS A 165 8.99 -1.10 -6.17
C CYS A 165 7.57 -1.53 -5.80
N SER A 166 6.54 -1.07 -6.51
CA SER A 166 5.16 -1.51 -6.29
C SER A 166 4.97 -3.00 -6.65
N ARG A 167 5.54 -3.47 -7.76
CA ARG A 167 5.42 -4.88 -8.20
C ARG A 167 6.23 -5.85 -7.33
N HIS A 168 7.41 -5.44 -6.85
CA HIS A 168 8.32 -6.29 -6.08
C HIS A 168 8.56 -5.78 -4.65
N ALA A 169 7.53 -5.15 -4.05
CA ALA A 169 7.61 -4.44 -2.78
C ALA A 169 8.22 -5.28 -1.66
N LEU A 170 7.84 -6.55 -1.53
CA LEU A 170 8.36 -7.43 -0.48
C LEU A 170 9.85 -7.75 -0.65
N SER A 171 10.29 -8.01 -1.89
CA SER A 171 11.69 -8.36 -2.18
C SER A 171 12.59 -7.13 -2.04
N ILE A 172 12.28 -6.07 -2.80
CA ILE A 172 13.04 -4.82 -2.85
C ILE A 172 12.99 -4.12 -1.48
N GLY A 173 11.82 -4.06 -0.86
CA GLY A 173 11.64 -3.48 0.46
C GLY A 173 12.53 -4.16 1.49
N SER A 174 12.61 -5.51 1.51
CA SER A 174 13.43 -6.25 2.47
C SER A 174 14.94 -6.06 2.28
N ALA A 175 15.37 -5.84 1.03
CA ALA A 175 16.76 -5.57 0.69
C ALA A 175 17.18 -4.15 1.07
N LEU A 176 16.25 -3.19 0.95
CA LEU A 176 16.49 -1.77 1.24
C LEU A 176 16.13 -1.34 2.66
N VAL A 177 15.60 -2.24 3.52
CA VAL A 177 15.46 -2.02 4.96
C VAL A 177 16.67 -1.34 5.63
N PRO A 178 17.93 -1.78 5.42
CA PRO A 178 19.08 -1.12 6.04
C PRO A 178 19.22 0.34 5.59
N VAL A 179 18.95 0.66 4.32
CA VAL A 179 18.98 2.03 3.80
C VAL A 179 17.93 2.89 4.50
N VAL A 180 16.71 2.37 4.68
CA VAL A 180 15.65 3.10 5.42
C VAL A 180 16.06 3.37 6.86
N ARG A 181 16.72 2.42 7.52
CA ARG A 181 17.18 2.62 8.91
C ARG A 181 18.22 3.72 9.00
N VAL A 182 19.15 3.78 8.04
CA VAL A 182 20.16 4.86 7.97
C VAL A 182 19.48 6.20 7.70
N LEU A 183 18.58 6.28 6.72
CA LEU A 183 17.82 7.51 6.41
C LEU A 183 16.99 7.99 7.61
N ARG A 184 16.31 7.05 8.30
CA ARG A 184 15.55 7.33 9.52
C ARG A 184 16.44 7.88 10.62
N LEU A 185 17.62 7.29 10.83
CA LEU A 185 18.56 7.76 11.85
C LEU A 185 19.08 9.16 11.53
N LEU A 186 19.45 9.42 10.27
CA LEU A 186 20.01 10.69 9.81
C LEU A 186 18.98 11.83 9.89
N LEU A 187 17.74 11.57 9.45
CA LEU A 187 16.66 12.55 9.45
C LEU A 187 15.80 12.52 10.71
N TYR A 188 16.16 11.73 11.72
CA TYR A 188 15.34 11.52 12.92
C TYR A 188 14.98 12.85 13.61
N ILE A 189 15.94 13.77 13.70
CA ILE A 189 15.77 15.08 14.37
C ILE A 189 14.66 15.92 13.71
N PHE A 190 14.53 15.86 12.39
CA PHE A 190 13.53 16.59 11.62
C PHE A 190 12.23 15.79 11.44
N ALA A 191 12.33 14.48 11.23
CA ALA A 191 11.18 13.61 10.95
C ALA A 191 10.34 13.32 12.20
N LYS A 192 10.94 13.25 13.39
CA LYS A 192 10.22 13.00 14.65
C LYS A 192 9.14 14.06 14.99
N PRO A 193 9.43 15.37 15.00
CA PRO A 193 8.40 16.37 15.32
C PRO A 193 7.26 16.36 14.30
N VAL A 194 7.58 16.21 13.02
CA VAL A 194 6.58 16.18 11.94
C VAL A 194 5.69 14.92 12.06
N SER A 195 6.30 13.75 12.30
CA SER A 195 5.53 12.51 12.51
C SER A 195 4.65 12.55 13.76
N PHE A 196 5.10 13.14 14.86
CA PHE A 196 4.27 13.33 16.05
C PHE A 196 3.03 14.21 15.80
N VAL A 197 3.18 15.27 14.99
CA VAL A 197 2.03 16.08 14.57
C VAL A 197 1.08 15.27 13.70
N LEU A 198 1.61 14.42 12.81
CA LEU A 198 0.82 13.54 11.97
C LEU A 198 0.07 12.48 12.78
N ASP A 199 0.72 11.87 13.77
CA ASP A 199 0.11 10.91 14.70
C ASP A 199 -1.06 11.54 15.46
N LYS A 200 -0.92 12.81 15.87
CA LYS A 200 -1.97 13.53 16.61
C LYS A 200 -3.14 13.98 15.73
N THR A 201 -2.91 14.26 14.46
CA THR A 201 -3.93 14.80 13.53
C THR A 201 -4.62 13.72 12.71
N VAL A 202 -3.88 12.73 12.23
CA VAL A 202 -4.36 11.65 11.36
C VAL A 202 -4.65 10.37 12.16
N GLY A 203 -3.95 10.16 13.27
CA GLY A 203 -4.03 8.93 14.06
C GLY A 203 -3.02 7.87 13.64
N GLU A 204 -2.93 6.81 14.44
CA GLU A 204 -2.04 5.69 14.18
C GLU A 204 -2.61 4.76 13.09
N ASP A 205 -1.72 4.32 12.20
CA ASP A 205 -2.04 3.33 11.19
C ASP A 205 -2.15 1.93 11.84
N VAL A 206 -3.37 1.46 12.09
CA VAL A 206 -3.63 0.14 12.71
C VAL A 206 -3.58 -1.01 11.68
N GLY A 207 -3.40 -0.69 10.39
CA GLY A 207 -3.50 -1.65 9.29
C GLY A 207 -4.95 -1.98 8.89
N THR A 208 -5.10 -2.74 7.81
CA THR A 208 -6.40 -3.00 7.18
C THR A 208 -7.14 -4.12 7.92
N ILE A 209 -8.17 -3.75 8.70
CA ILE A 209 -9.05 -4.71 9.37
C ILE A 209 -10.26 -5.01 8.48
N PHE A 210 -10.37 -6.25 8.02
CA PHE A 210 -11.50 -6.68 7.19
C PHE A 210 -12.73 -7.01 8.03
N THR A 211 -13.88 -6.46 7.63
CA THR A 211 -15.17 -6.87 8.15
C THR A 211 -15.54 -8.27 7.66
N LYS A 212 -16.46 -8.93 8.36
CA LYS A 212 -16.96 -10.25 7.98
C LYS A 212 -17.53 -10.30 6.54
N ARG A 213 -18.16 -9.22 6.08
CA ARG A 213 -18.72 -9.15 4.72
C ARG A 213 -17.60 -9.03 3.67
N GLU A 214 -16.58 -8.23 3.95
CA GLU A 214 -15.40 -8.11 3.08
C GLU A 214 -14.62 -9.40 3.01
N LEU A 215 -14.46 -10.11 4.14
CA LEU A 215 -13.80 -11.41 4.15
C LEU A 215 -14.55 -12.46 3.31
N GLN A 216 -15.89 -12.46 3.35
CA GLN A 216 -16.70 -13.30 2.46
C GLN A 216 -16.49 -12.97 0.98
N LYS A 217 -16.38 -11.68 0.64
CA LYS A 217 -16.08 -11.23 -0.73
C LYS A 217 -14.67 -11.59 -1.16
N LEU A 218 -13.69 -11.52 -0.25
CA LEU A 218 -12.34 -11.94 -0.52
C LEU A 218 -12.27 -13.43 -0.86
N VAL A 219 -12.99 -14.28 -0.12
CA VAL A 219 -13.10 -15.72 -0.42
C VAL A 219 -13.75 -15.94 -1.80
N GLU A 220 -14.82 -15.21 -2.13
CA GLU A 220 -15.48 -15.29 -3.44
C GLU A 220 -14.52 -14.96 -4.60
N ILE A 221 -13.65 -13.95 -4.43
CA ILE A 221 -12.61 -13.60 -5.41
C ILE A 221 -11.61 -14.75 -5.59
N HIS A 222 -11.16 -15.39 -4.51
CA HIS A 222 -10.20 -16.50 -4.56
C HIS A 222 -10.78 -17.74 -5.27
N VAL A 223 -12.08 -18.03 -5.07
CA VAL A 223 -12.78 -19.10 -5.80
C VAL A 223 -12.87 -18.75 -7.29
N ARG A 224 -13.22 -17.49 -7.64
CA ARG A 224 -13.29 -17.05 -9.03
C ARG A 224 -11.94 -17.11 -9.75
N GLN A 225 -10.85 -16.84 -9.05
CA GLN A 225 -9.49 -16.92 -9.56
C GLN A 225 -8.93 -18.36 -9.61
N LYS A 226 -9.73 -19.39 -9.27
CA LYS A 226 -9.32 -20.80 -9.21
C LYS A 226 -8.14 -21.07 -8.27
N ILE A 227 -7.92 -20.19 -7.30
CA ILE A 227 -6.93 -20.40 -6.22
C ILE A 227 -7.50 -21.38 -5.19
N MET A 228 -8.83 -21.37 -5.01
CA MET A 228 -9.57 -22.21 -4.07
C MET A 228 -10.65 -23.00 -4.81
N HIS A 229 -10.89 -24.25 -4.42
CA HIS A 229 -11.97 -25.06 -5.01
C HIS A 229 -13.34 -24.48 -4.61
N PRO A 230 -14.35 -24.46 -5.48
CA PRO A 230 -15.67 -23.91 -5.17
C PRO A 230 -16.30 -24.51 -3.90
N GLU A 231 -16.11 -25.80 -3.66
CA GLU A 231 -16.63 -26.48 -2.47
C GLU A 231 -16.03 -25.94 -1.16
N GLU A 232 -14.72 -25.72 -1.12
CA GLU A 232 -14.03 -25.11 0.02
C GLU A 232 -14.57 -23.70 0.29
N GLY A 233 -14.78 -22.92 -0.78
CA GLY A 233 -15.36 -21.59 -0.70
C GLY A 233 -16.77 -21.57 -0.13
N TYR A 234 -17.63 -22.51 -0.53
CA TYR A 234 -18.98 -22.66 0.01
C TYR A 234 -18.96 -23.04 1.50
N ILE A 235 -18.06 -23.92 1.91
CA ILE A 235 -17.91 -24.33 3.32
C ILE A 235 -17.48 -23.13 4.18
N VAL A 236 -16.45 -22.39 3.77
CA VAL A 236 -15.96 -21.21 4.51
C VAL A 236 -17.04 -20.14 4.59
N ARG A 237 -17.73 -19.86 3.48
CA ARG A 237 -18.83 -18.88 3.45
C ARG A 237 -20.00 -19.32 4.32
N GLY A 238 -20.35 -20.61 4.31
CA GLY A 238 -21.37 -21.22 5.15
C GLY A 238 -21.05 -21.06 6.63
N ALA A 239 -19.83 -21.42 7.04
CA ALA A 239 -19.34 -21.27 8.41
C ALA A 239 -19.35 -19.80 8.86
N MET A 240 -18.93 -18.87 8.00
CA MET A 240 -19.02 -17.45 8.29
C MET A 240 -20.48 -17.02 8.47
N SER A 241 -21.42 -17.39 7.60
CA SER A 241 -22.82 -16.96 7.72
C SER A 241 -23.60 -17.64 8.87
N TYR A 242 -23.11 -18.76 9.41
CA TYR A 242 -23.81 -19.59 10.38
C TYR A 242 -24.32 -18.82 11.61
N LYS A 243 -23.48 -17.97 12.23
CA LYS A 243 -23.86 -17.20 13.44
C LYS A 243 -25.10 -16.31 13.28
N ARG A 244 -25.47 -15.94 12.05
CA ARG A 244 -26.63 -15.06 11.77
C ARG A 244 -27.86 -15.81 11.25
N LYS A 245 -27.78 -17.12 11.01
CA LYS A 245 -28.96 -17.87 10.59
C LYS A 245 -29.87 -18.07 11.78
N ALA A 246 -31.13 -17.65 11.66
CA ALA A 246 -32.16 -17.98 12.63
C ALA A 246 -32.64 -19.42 12.42
N VAL A 247 -33.17 -20.04 13.48
CA VAL A 247 -33.76 -21.39 13.38
C VAL A 247 -34.90 -21.41 12.36
N SER A 248 -35.67 -20.30 12.28
CA SER A 248 -36.72 -20.11 11.28
C SER A 248 -36.24 -20.25 9.83
N ASP A 249 -34.97 -19.93 9.55
CA ASP A 249 -34.41 -19.93 8.19
C ASP A 249 -33.94 -21.34 7.76
N ILE A 250 -33.90 -22.29 8.69
CA ILE A 250 -33.39 -23.66 8.47
C ILE A 250 -34.48 -24.70 8.75
N MET A 251 -35.43 -24.39 9.64
CA MET A 251 -36.50 -25.32 10.01
C MET A 251 -37.39 -25.65 8.82
N ILE A 252 -37.93 -26.87 8.84
CA ILE A 252 -38.98 -27.27 7.91
C ILE A 252 -40.27 -26.56 8.37
N PRO A 253 -40.94 -25.77 7.52
CA PRO A 253 -42.19 -25.11 7.90
C PRO A 253 -43.25 -26.16 8.28
N ALA A 254 -44.10 -25.83 9.27
CA ALA A 254 -45.05 -26.78 9.85
C ALA A 254 -45.98 -27.44 8.81
N GLU A 255 -46.34 -26.70 7.76
CA GLU A 255 -47.17 -27.19 6.64
C GLU A 255 -46.50 -28.34 5.85
N LYS A 256 -45.17 -28.38 5.83
CA LYS A 256 -44.37 -29.42 5.14
C LYS A 256 -43.87 -30.49 6.11
N LEU A 257 -44.30 -30.43 7.38
CA LEU A 257 -43.89 -31.38 8.40
C LEU A 257 -44.72 -32.67 8.25
N PHE A 258 -44.05 -33.77 7.94
CA PHE A 258 -44.68 -35.08 7.93
C PHE A 258 -44.89 -35.55 9.38
N SER A 259 -46.15 -35.61 9.80
CA SER A 259 -46.55 -36.07 11.14
C SER A 259 -47.33 -37.38 11.06
N LEU A 260 -47.17 -38.23 12.08
CA LEU A 260 -47.88 -39.52 12.18
C LEU A 260 -48.95 -39.42 13.27
N PRO A 261 -50.19 -39.90 13.03
CA PRO A 261 -51.20 -40.00 14.08
C PRO A 261 -50.83 -41.11 15.06
N ILE A 262 -50.97 -40.84 16.37
CA ILE A 262 -50.64 -41.78 17.46
C ILE A 262 -51.47 -43.08 17.40
N SER A 263 -52.64 -43.05 16.75
CA SER A 263 -53.53 -44.20 16.57
C SER A 263 -52.97 -45.30 15.63
N PHE A 264 -51.92 -45.02 14.86
CA PHE A 264 -51.26 -46.00 14.00
C PHE A 264 -50.05 -46.64 14.70
N THR A 265 -50.29 -47.56 15.63
CA THR A 265 -49.23 -48.27 16.38
C THR A 265 -48.69 -49.52 15.65
N THR A 266 -49.15 -49.82 14.44
CA THR A 266 -48.74 -51.03 13.71
C THR A 266 -47.33 -50.89 13.13
N LEU A 267 -46.39 -51.72 13.59
CA LEU A 267 -44.99 -51.82 13.10
C LEU A 267 -44.85 -51.83 11.57
N ARG A 268 -45.85 -52.38 10.86
CA ARG A 268 -45.88 -52.47 9.39
C ARG A 268 -46.05 -51.11 8.70
N PHE A 269 -46.79 -50.19 9.30
CA PHE A 269 -47.05 -48.86 8.75
C PHE A 269 -45.87 -47.90 8.98
N VAL A 270 -45.26 -47.96 10.17
CA VAL A 270 -44.03 -47.19 10.47
C VAL A 270 -42.88 -47.66 9.56
N GLY A 271 -42.73 -48.97 9.36
CA GLY A 271 -41.73 -49.51 8.42
C GLY A 271 -41.95 -49.03 6.98
N HIS A 272 -43.19 -49.00 6.49
CA HIS A 272 -43.52 -48.48 5.16
C HIS A 272 -43.29 -46.97 5.06
N ALA A 273 -43.65 -46.19 6.09
CA ALA A 273 -43.42 -44.75 6.12
C ALA A 273 -41.92 -44.38 6.14
N VAL A 274 -41.11 -45.07 6.96
CA VAL A 274 -39.64 -44.92 6.97
C VAL A 274 -39.05 -45.28 5.61
N CYS A 275 -39.51 -46.38 5.00
CA CYS A 275 -39.01 -46.84 3.71
C CYS A 275 -39.39 -45.90 2.55
N CYS A 276 -40.58 -45.30 2.59
CA CYS A 276 -41.04 -44.37 1.55
C CYS A 276 -40.48 -42.95 1.70
N THR A 277 -40.20 -42.49 2.93
CA THR A 277 -39.74 -41.11 3.17
C THR A 277 -38.25 -40.97 3.44
N CYS A 278 -37.55 -42.06 3.80
CA CYS A 278 -36.14 -42.05 4.25
C CYS A 278 -35.87 -41.10 5.44
N ILE A 279 -36.91 -40.76 6.21
CA ILE A 279 -36.80 -39.87 7.38
C ILE A 279 -36.57 -40.73 8.63
N SER A 280 -35.59 -40.32 9.46
CA SER A 280 -35.21 -41.03 10.68
C SER A 280 -35.94 -40.57 11.94
N ARG A 281 -36.65 -39.42 11.90
CA ARG A 281 -37.41 -38.87 13.03
C ARG A 281 -38.75 -38.28 12.59
N PHE A 282 -39.83 -38.70 13.24
CA PHE A 282 -41.19 -38.22 12.97
C PHE A 282 -41.71 -37.39 14.13
N CYS A 283 -42.45 -36.32 13.82
CA CYS A 283 -43.21 -35.59 14.82
C CYS A 283 -44.56 -36.30 15.04
N CYS A 284 -44.88 -36.63 16.30
CA CYS A 284 -46.23 -37.04 16.68
C CYS A 284 -47.00 -35.79 17.11
N TRP A 285 -48.15 -35.55 16.49
CA TRP A 285 -48.99 -34.38 16.78
C TRP A 285 -50.24 -34.83 17.55
N TYR A 286 -50.57 -34.12 18.64
CA TYR A 286 -51.80 -34.29 19.41
C TYR A 286 -52.75 -33.14 19.02
N PRO A 287 -54.03 -33.40 18.70
CA PRO A 287 -54.98 -32.36 18.37
C PRO A 287 -55.28 -31.41 19.54
#